data_AF-A0A2D9PH92-F1
#
_entry.id   AF-A0A2D9PH92-F1
#
_cell.length_a   1.000
_cell.length_b   1.000
_cell.length_c   1.000
_cell.angle_alpha   90.00
_cell.angle_beta   90.00
_cell.angle_gamma   90.00
#
_symmetry.space_group_name_H-M   'P 1'
#
loop_
_entity.id
_entity.type
_entity.pdbx_description
1 polymer ?
#
loop_
_entity_poly.entity_id
_entity_poly.type
_entity_poly.pdbx_seq_one_letter_code
_entity_poly.pdbx_strand_id
1 'polypeptide(L)' 'MRKIIIIMFFSLIYGNDQIPAPPQKNPIVLQNAVIHTISNGIIKGSILFDKGKIIRISEYIS' A
#
# COMPACT_ATOMS: atom_id res chain seq x y z
N MET A 1 6.54 35.39 30.81
CA MET A 1 7.89 34.95 30.34
C MET A 1 8.24 33.53 30.81
N ARG A 2 8.52 33.29 32.10
CA ARG A 2 8.97 31.97 32.61
C ARG A 2 8.06 30.79 32.25
N LYS A 3 6.73 30.95 32.38
CA LYS A 3 5.76 29.88 32.08
C LYS A 3 5.64 29.56 30.58
N ILE A 4 5.81 30.57 29.71
CA ILE A 4 5.74 30.41 28.24
C ILE A 4 6.94 29.59 27.75
N ILE A 5 8.13 29.87 28.29
CA ILE A 5 9.35 29.11 27.99
C ILE A 5 9.15 27.63 28.33
N ILE A 6 8.55 27.32 29.48
CA ILE A 6 8.28 25.94 29.89
C ILE A 6 7.35 25.22 28.91
N ILE A 7 6.27 25.86 28.46
CA ILE A 7 5.31 25.26 27.51
C ILE A 7 5.97 24.94 26.16
N MET A 8 6.87 25.82 25.69
CA MET A 8 7.56 25.64 24.41
C MET A 8 8.49 24.42 24.38
N PHE A 9 9.03 23.99 25.52
CA PHE A 9 9.84 22.79 25.62
C PHE A 9 9.02 21.49 25.53
N PHE A 10 7.71 21.53 25.84
CA PHE A 10 6.83 20.36 25.80
C PHE A 10 6.06 20.21 24.48
N SER A 11 6.20 21.15 23.53
CA SER A 11 5.47 21.12 22.25
C SER A 11 6.18 20.39 21.10
N LEU A 12 7.34 19.78 21.35
CA LEU A 12 8.07 19.02 20.33
C LEU A 12 7.50 17.59 20.24
N ILE A 13 6.54 17.40 19.33
CA ILE A 13 6.08 16.07 18.92
C ILE A 13 6.70 15.71 17.57
N TYR A 14 7.29 14.53 17.49
CA TYR A 14 7.81 13.96 16.25
C TYR A 14 6.88 12.84 15.79
N GLY A 15 6.53 12.83 14.51
CA GLY A 15 5.88 11.68 13.90
C GLY A 15 6.85 10.51 13.84
N ASN A 16 6.36 9.30 14.08
CA ASN A 16 7.16 8.11 13.77
C ASN A 16 7.24 7.94 12.26
N ASP A 17 8.41 7.58 11.75
CA ASP A 17 8.52 7.11 10.38
C ASP A 17 7.67 5.85 10.21
N GLN A 18 7.03 5.75 9.05
CA GLN A 18 6.26 4.57 8.71
C GLN A 18 7.21 3.37 8.63
N ILE A 19 7.02 2.38 9.50
CA ILE A 19 7.74 1.11 9.42
C ILE A 19 7.14 0.30 8.25
N PRO A 20 7.91 -0.01 7.19
CA PRO A 20 7.39 -0.79 6.08
C PRO A 20 6.93 -2.18 6.54
N ALA A 21 5.88 -2.69 5.92
CA ALA A 21 5.51 -4.09 6.11
C ALA A 21 6.64 -5.02 5.60
N PRO A 22 6.78 -6.22 6.15
CA PRO A 22 7.72 -7.21 5.63
C PRO A 22 7.46 -7.52 4.14
N PRO A 23 8.47 -8.01 3.41
CA PRO A 23 8.28 -8.49 2.05
C PRO A 23 7.15 -9.52 1.95
N GLN A 24 6.47 -9.53 0.80
CA GLN A 24 5.39 -10.46 0.51
C GLN A 24 5.87 -11.91 0.69
N LYS A 25 5.18 -12.68 1.55
CA LYS A 25 5.56 -14.07 1.85
C LYS A 25 5.27 -15.05 0.71
N ASN A 26 4.16 -14.85 0.00
CA ASN A 26 3.70 -15.70 -1.10
C ASN A 26 2.99 -14.82 -2.15
N PRO A 27 2.93 -15.25 -3.43
CA PRO A 27 2.11 -14.59 -4.44
C PRO A 27 0.66 -14.42 -3.98
N ILE A 28 0.03 -13.30 -4.35
CA ILE A 28 -1.35 -12.95 -3.98
C ILE A 28 -2.14 -12.79 -5.26
N VAL A 29 -3.23 -13.55 -5.38
CA VAL A 29 -4.18 -13.39 -6.48
C VAL A 29 -5.49 -12.79 -5.95
N LEU A 30 -5.97 -11.76 -6.63
CA LEU A 30 -7.35 -11.31 -6.48
C LEU A 30 -8.13 -11.87 -7.67
N GLN A 31 -9.18 -12.64 -7.40
CA GLN A 31 -9.96 -13.36 -8.41
C GLN A 31 -11.36 -12.75 -8.56
N ASN A 32 -12.00 -13.00 -9.71
CA ASN A 32 -13.37 -12.57 -10.02
C ASN A 32 -13.60 -11.06 -9.81
N ALA A 33 -12.60 -10.25 -10.15
CA ALA A 33 -12.62 -8.80 -9.97
C ALA A 33 -12.98 -8.07 -11.26
N VAL A 34 -13.52 -6.86 -11.10
CA VAL A 34 -13.58 -5.84 -12.16
C VAL A 34 -12.39 -4.91 -11.94
N ILE A 35 -11.39 -5.02 -12.81
CA ILE A 35 -10.10 -4.33 -12.71
C ILE A 35 -10.15 -3.10 -13.61
N HIS A 36 -10.10 -1.91 -13.02
CA HIS A 36 -10.00 -0.66 -13.75
C HIS A 36 -8.52 -0.32 -13.95
N THR A 37 -8.03 -0.43 -15.19
CA THR A 37 -6.66 -0.07 -15.55
C THR A 37 -6.62 1.25 -16.31
N ILE A 38 -5.51 1.98 -16.18
CA ILE A 38 -5.28 3.21 -16.95
C ILE A 38 -4.98 2.88 -18.42
N SER A 39 -4.20 1.83 -18.69
CA SER A 39 -3.68 1.53 -20.02
C SER A 39 -4.61 0.68 -20.89
N ASN A 40 -5.39 -0.23 -20.29
CA ASN A 40 -6.12 -1.28 -21.02
C ASN A 40 -7.64 -1.24 -20.72
N GLY A 41 -8.14 -0.17 -20.11
CA GLY A 41 -9.54 -0.03 -19.74
C GLY A 41 -9.97 -1.00 -18.64
N ILE A 42 -11.21 -1.48 -18.73
CA ILE A 42 -11.85 -2.33 -17.72
C ILE A 42 -11.66 -3.81 -18.10
N ILE A 43 -11.09 -4.58 -17.19
CA ILE A 43 -10.84 -6.02 -17.36
C ILE A 43 -11.65 -6.80 -16.31
N LYS A 44 -12.38 -7.83 -16.72
CA LYS A 44 -13.04 -8.76 -15.79
C LYS A 44 -12.17 -10.02 -15.67
N GLY A 45 -11.71 -10.33 -14.47
CA GLY A 45 -10.79 -11.45 -14.29
C GLY A 45 -10.03 -11.41 -12.98
N SER A 46 -8.75 -11.79 -13.06
CA SER A 46 -7.86 -11.94 -11.92
C SER A 46 -6.56 -11.14 -12.10
N ILE A 47 -5.99 -10.68 -10.98
CA ILE A 47 -4.71 -9.97 -10.93
C ILE A 47 -3.77 -10.65 -9.93
N LEU A 48 -2.54 -10.92 -10.37
CA LEU A 48 -1.52 -11.59 -9.58
C LEU A 48 -0.41 -10.61 -9.20
N PHE A 49 -0.16 -10.53 -7.89
CA PHE A 49 0.92 -9.79 -7.29
C PHE A 49 2.02 -10.74 -6.81
N ASP A 50 3.27 -10.44 -7.16
CA ASP A 50 4.44 -11.07 -6.58
C ASP A 50 5.52 -10.02 -6.30
N LYS A 51 6.22 -10.16 -5.18
CA LYS A 51 7.26 -9.22 -4.70
C LYS A 51 6.82 -7.75 -4.77
N GLY A 52 5.55 -7.46 -4.43
CA GLY A 52 4.99 -6.11 -4.46
C GLY A 52 4.75 -5.53 -5.85
N LYS A 53 4.75 -6.36 -6.91
CA LYS A 53 4.51 -5.95 -8.30
C LYS A 53 3.36 -6.73 -8.92
N ILE A 54 2.65 -6.10 -9.85
CA ILE A 54 1.70 -6.79 -10.71
C ILE A 54 2.50 -7.58 -11.76
N ILE A 55 2.41 -8.91 -11.72
CA ILE A 55 3.12 -9.77 -12.66
C ILE A 55 2.21 -10.35 -13.74
N ARG A 56 0.89 -10.38 -13.51
CA ARG A 56 -0.08 -10.88 -14.50
C ARG A 56 -1.48 -10.32 -14.24
N ILE A 57 -2.19 -10.03 -15.33
CA ILE A 57 -3.63 -9.79 -15.36
C ILE A 57 -4.20 -10.73 -16.42
N SER A 58 -5.19 -11.55 -16.08
CA SER A 58 -5.87 -12.45 -17.02
C SER A 58 -7.25 -12.84 -16.52
N GLU A 59 -8.13 -13.25 -17.42
CA GLU A 59 -9.48 -13.72 -17.06
C GLU A 59 -9.41 -14.91 -16.07
N TYR A 60 -8.49 -15.84 -16.33
CA TYR A 60 -8.20 -17.00 -15.47
C TYR A 60 -6.71 -17.05 -15.10
N ILE A 61 -6.42 -17.37 -13.83
CA ILE A 61 -5.08 -17.70 -13.33
C ILE A 61 -5.19 -19.11 -12.74
N SER A 62 -4.48 -20.08 -13.32
CA SER A 62 -4.37 -21.46 -12.83
C SER A 62 -3.20 -21.63 -11.88
#